data_AF-A0A9D8HQM6-F1
#
_entry.id   AF-A0A9D8HQM6-F1
#
_cell.length_a   1.000
_cell.length_b   1.000
_cell.length_c   1.000
_cell.angle_alpha   90.00
_cell.angle_beta   90.00
_cell.angle_gamma   90.00
#
_symmetry.space_group_name_H-M   'P 1'
#
loop_
_entity.id
_entity.type
_entity.pdbx_description
1 polymer ?
#
loop_
_entity_poly.entity_id
_entity_poly.type
_entity_poly.pdbx_seq_one_letter_code
_entity_poly.pdbx_strand_id
1 'polypeptide(L)'
;FDCGILANGFARVRCPNCKHEYLLAFSCKRRHFCPSCHAKRVAAFGEFACSNVLKNVPHRHFVFSIPKIIRIYFLFNRALLKDLAKIAWEVLSCYYKNSVSKEGTTPAAICSIQTFGDMLGFNPHLHILAADGVFGNSIFYASAADSFDDYGRNDYMDCGYEDF
;
A
#
# COMPACT_ATOMS: atom_id res chain seq x y z
N PHE A 1 1.45 -21.73 -17.52
CA PHE A 1 2.39 -21.16 -16.53
C PHE A 1 2.82 -22.29 -15.62
N ASP A 2 4.11 -22.58 -15.51
CA ASP A 2 4.58 -23.81 -14.84
C ASP A 2 4.95 -23.56 -13.36
N CYS A 3 4.24 -22.64 -12.72
CA CYS A 3 4.46 -22.27 -11.31
C CYS A 3 3.79 -23.27 -10.39
N GLY A 4 4.46 -23.68 -9.31
CA GLY A 4 3.85 -24.56 -8.32
C GLY A 4 3.79 -26.04 -8.73
N ILE A 5 4.45 -26.42 -9.82
CA ILE A 5 4.53 -27.81 -10.27
C ILE A 5 5.69 -28.50 -9.53
N LEU A 6 5.39 -29.53 -8.73
CA LEU A 6 6.39 -30.28 -7.95
C LEU A 6 7.47 -30.92 -8.83
N ALA A 7 7.11 -31.38 -10.03
CA ALA A 7 8.07 -31.94 -10.99
C ALA A 7 9.18 -30.95 -11.41
N ASN A 8 8.94 -29.65 -11.26
CA ASN A 8 9.90 -28.59 -11.59
C ASN A 8 10.77 -28.18 -10.37
N GLY A 9 10.70 -28.94 -9.27
CA GLY A 9 11.47 -28.72 -8.05
C GLY A 9 10.62 -28.19 -6.89
N PHE A 10 11.01 -28.57 -5.68
CA PHE A 10 10.35 -28.20 -4.44
C PHE A 10 11.33 -28.17 -3.26
N ALA A 11 10.96 -27.43 -2.21
CA ALA A 11 11.55 -27.57 -0.89
C ALA A 11 10.67 -28.52 -0.05
N ARG A 12 11.29 -29.42 0.70
CA ARG A 12 10.60 -30.20 1.75
C ARG A 12 10.75 -29.45 3.06
N VAL A 13 9.63 -29.05 3.65
CA VAL A 13 9.61 -28.35 4.94
C VAL A 13 9.21 -29.35 6.00
N ARG A 14 10.01 -29.47 7.07
CA ARG A 14 9.75 -30.36 8.20
C ARG A 14 9.77 -29.58 9.51
N CYS A 15 8.73 -29.71 10.32
CA CYS A 15 8.77 -29.20 11.69
C CYS A 15 9.66 -30.09 12.56
N PRO A 16 10.67 -29.55 13.27
CA PRO A 16 11.55 -30.36 14.13
C PRO A 16 10.81 -30.95 15.34
N ASN A 17 9.72 -30.31 15.80
CA ASN A 17 8.99 -30.71 17.00
C ASN A 17 7.91 -31.78 16.68
N CYS A 18 6.89 -31.44 15.89
CA CYS A 18 5.77 -32.36 15.61
C CYS A 18 6.01 -33.31 14.44
N LYS A 19 7.16 -33.20 13.76
CA LYS A 19 7.54 -34.00 12.58
C LYS A 19 6.59 -33.89 11.37
N HIS A 20 5.61 -32.97 11.39
CA HIS A 20 4.77 -32.69 10.23
C HIS A 20 5.61 -32.18 9.07
N GLU A 21 5.25 -32.59 7.86
CA GLU A 21 5.99 -32.30 6.64
C GLU A 21 5.05 -31.96 5.49
N TYR A 22 5.49 -31.02 4.65
CA TYR A 22 4.83 -30.72 3.39
C TYR A 22 5.86 -30.33 2.32
N LEU A 23 5.45 -30.47 1.06
CA LEU A 23 6.26 -30.08 -0.09
C LEU A 23 5.82 -28.69 -0.56
N LEU A 24 6.78 -27.78 -0.67
CA LEU A 24 6.57 -26.44 -1.20
C LEU A 24 7.22 -26.36 -2.59
N ALA A 25 6.38 -26.42 -3.64
CA ALA A 25 6.84 -26.26 -5.01
C ALA A 25 7.51 -24.90 -5.24
N PHE A 26 8.54 -24.87 -6.09
CA PHE A 26 9.25 -23.63 -6.38
C PHE A 26 8.40 -22.65 -7.19
N SER A 27 8.62 -21.37 -6.89
CA SER A 27 7.95 -20.27 -7.60
C SER A 27 8.57 -20.08 -8.98
N CYS A 28 7.76 -19.79 -10.00
CA CYS A 28 8.27 -19.38 -11.31
C CYS A 28 8.95 -17.99 -11.30
N LYS A 29 8.91 -17.27 -10.17
CA LYS A 29 9.45 -15.91 -9.93
C LYS A 29 8.88 -14.81 -10.85
N ARG A 30 8.05 -15.14 -11.84
CA ARG A 30 7.48 -14.18 -12.80
C ARG A 30 6.64 -13.11 -12.11
N ARG A 31 6.86 -11.84 -12.46
CA ARG A 31 6.17 -10.68 -11.89
C ARG A 31 4.83 -10.45 -12.57
N HIS A 32 3.83 -10.00 -11.81
CA HIS A 32 2.48 -9.61 -12.24
C HIS A 32 1.57 -10.70 -12.85
N PHE A 33 2.07 -11.52 -13.77
CA PHE A 33 1.25 -12.46 -14.54
C PHE A 33 1.08 -13.85 -13.91
N CYS A 34 1.84 -14.17 -12.87
CA CYS A 34 1.66 -15.41 -12.11
C CYS A 34 0.92 -15.09 -10.79
N PRO A 35 -0.35 -15.51 -10.63
CA PRO A 35 -1.14 -15.22 -9.42
C PRO A 35 -0.46 -15.68 -8.13
N SER A 36 0.09 -16.90 -8.09
CA SER A 36 0.77 -17.43 -6.90
C SER A 36 2.01 -16.62 -6.51
N CYS A 37 2.85 -16.26 -7.48
CA CYS A 37 4.04 -15.45 -7.22
C CYS A 37 3.69 -14.00 -6.88
N HIS A 38 2.62 -13.45 -7.48
CA HIS A 38 2.14 -12.11 -7.19
C HIS A 38 1.57 -12.03 -5.77
N ALA A 39 0.67 -12.94 -5.40
CA ALA A 39 0.08 -13.02 -4.07
C ALA A 39 1.15 -13.12 -2.98
N LYS A 40 2.16 -13.99 -3.17
CA LYS A 40 3.29 -14.11 -2.23
C LYS A 40 4.05 -12.79 -2.05
N ARG A 41 4.27 -12.03 -3.13
CA ARG A 41 4.95 -10.72 -3.05
C ARG A 41 4.10 -9.65 -2.39
N VAL A 42 2.79 -9.63 -2.65
CA VAL A 42 1.87 -8.71 -1.98
C VAL A 42 1.86 -8.98 -0.48
N ALA A 43 1.76 -10.25 -0.07
CA ALA A 43 1.83 -10.63 1.34
C ALA A 43 3.17 -10.23 2.00
N ALA A 44 4.29 -10.53 1.35
CA ALA A 44 5.62 -10.14 1.86
C ALA A 44 5.80 -8.61 1.94
N PHE A 45 5.25 -7.86 0.99
CA PHE A 45 5.26 -6.40 1.03
C PHE A 45 4.38 -5.85 2.14
N GLY A 46 3.20 -6.44 2.36
CA GLY A 46 2.32 -6.07 3.48
C GLY A 46 3.00 -6.27 4.83
N GLU A 47 3.63 -7.43 5.03
CA GLU A 47 4.43 -7.71 6.23
C GLU A 47 5.56 -6.69 6.41
N PHE A 48 6.33 -6.42 5.34
CA PHE A 48 7.38 -5.41 5.38
C PHE A 48 6.83 -4.03 5.76
N ALA A 49 5.72 -3.62 5.15
CA ALA A 49 5.10 -2.33 5.41
C ALA A 49 4.66 -2.21 6.87
N CYS A 50 3.92 -3.20 7.39
CA CYS A 50 3.46 -3.21 8.78
C CYS A 50 4.62 -3.20 9.79
N SER A 51 5.66 -4.00 9.53
CA SER A 51 6.73 -4.23 10.50
C SER A 51 7.85 -3.18 10.44
N ASN A 52 8.00 -2.44 9.33
CA ASN A 52 9.16 -1.56 9.12
C ASN A 52 8.81 -0.12 8.70
N VAL A 53 7.61 0.12 8.15
CA VAL A 53 7.28 1.40 7.51
C VAL A 53 6.14 2.11 8.24
N LEU A 54 5.06 1.39 8.53
CA LEU A 54 3.85 1.96 9.11
C LEU A 54 4.02 2.14 10.62
N LYS A 55 3.57 3.29 11.12
CA LYS A 55 3.44 3.55 12.57
C LYS A 55 2.05 3.17 13.03
N ASN A 56 1.86 2.84 14.31
CA ASN A 56 0.52 2.57 14.84
C ASN A 56 -0.26 3.88 15.03
N VAL A 57 -0.79 4.43 13.93
CA VAL A 57 -1.60 5.64 13.85
C VAL A 57 -2.76 5.41 12.88
N PRO A 58 -3.81 6.25 12.88
CA PRO A 58 -4.85 6.19 11.85
C PRO A 58 -4.25 6.35 10.44
N HIS A 59 -4.74 5.54 9.50
CA HIS A 59 -4.37 5.63 8.09
C HIS A 59 -5.61 5.81 7.22
N ARG A 60 -5.43 6.50 6.10
CA ARG A 60 -6.46 6.72 5.08
C ARG A 60 -5.98 6.23 3.72
N HIS A 61 -6.87 5.57 2.99
CA HIS A 61 -6.61 5.11 1.63
C HIS A 61 -7.18 6.09 0.61
N PHE A 62 -6.32 6.66 -0.23
CA PHE A 62 -6.72 7.52 -1.34
C PHE A 62 -6.55 6.82 -2.68
N VAL A 63 -7.49 7.06 -3.59
CA VAL A 63 -7.41 6.62 -4.97
C VAL A 63 -7.46 7.83 -5.90
N PHE A 64 -6.34 8.11 -6.58
CA PHE A 64 -6.29 9.16 -7.61
C PHE A 64 -6.50 8.53 -8.98
N SER A 65 -7.66 8.78 -9.56
CA SER A 65 -8.03 8.30 -10.89
C SER A 65 -7.84 9.38 -11.94
N ILE A 66 -7.38 8.97 -13.13
CA ILE A 66 -7.17 9.88 -14.25
C ILE A 66 -8.40 9.85 -15.19
N PRO A 67 -8.91 11.01 -15.66
CA PRO A 67 -9.94 11.07 -16.68
C PRO A 67 -9.61 10.26 -17.93
N LYS A 68 -10.61 9.54 -18.48
CA LYS A 68 -10.41 8.60 -19.59
C LYS A 68 -9.70 9.23 -20.80
N ILE A 69 -10.05 10.48 -21.14
CA ILE A 69 -9.53 11.19 -22.31
C ILE A 69 -8.01 11.39 -22.29
N ILE A 70 -7.41 11.58 -21.11
CA ILE A 70 -5.96 11.81 -21.00
C ILE A 70 -5.15 10.55 -20.71
N ARG A 71 -5.80 9.40 -20.46
CA ARG A 71 -5.09 8.13 -20.21
C ARG A 71 -4.19 7.76 -21.38
N ILE A 72 -4.60 8.04 -22.61
CA ILE A 72 -3.80 7.71 -23.81
C ILE A 72 -2.37 8.28 -23.76
N TYR A 73 -2.18 9.47 -23.18
CA TYR A 73 -0.85 10.06 -23.02
C TYR A 73 0.05 9.24 -22.07
N PHE A 74 -0.51 8.69 -21.00
CA PHE A 74 0.20 7.79 -20.07
C PHE A 74 0.50 6.41 -20.66
N LEU A 75 -0.25 6.00 -21.69
CA LEU A 75 0.03 4.77 -22.42
C LEU A 75 1.33 4.92 -23.22
N PHE A 76 1.47 6.04 -23.94
CA PHE A 76 2.61 6.30 -24.82
C PHE A 76 3.81 6.93 -24.11
N ASN A 77 3.60 7.67 -23.02
CA ASN A 77 4.65 8.25 -22.21
C ASN A 77 4.57 7.76 -20.77
N ARG A 78 5.34 6.72 -20.47
CA ARG A 78 5.40 6.11 -19.13
C ARG A 78 6.04 7.01 -18.07
N ALA A 79 6.83 8.01 -18.46
CA ALA A 79 7.47 8.94 -17.51
C ALA A 79 6.40 9.73 -16.73
N LEU A 80 5.25 10.01 -17.37
CA LEU A 80 4.13 10.71 -16.74
C LEU A 80 3.58 9.99 -15.50
N LEU A 81 3.73 8.67 -15.39
CA LEU A 81 3.29 7.92 -14.20
C LEU A 81 4.05 8.34 -12.94
N LYS A 82 5.35 8.65 -13.09
CA LYS A 82 6.17 9.16 -11.99
C LYS A 82 5.72 10.57 -11.60
N ASP A 83 5.44 11.41 -12.58
CA ASP A 83 5.02 12.79 -12.33
C ASP A 83 3.62 12.84 -11.70
N LEU A 84 2.70 11.97 -12.11
CA LEU A 84 1.41 11.77 -11.45
C LEU A 84 1.57 11.44 -9.96
N ALA A 85 2.46 10.50 -9.62
CA ALA A 85 2.72 10.13 -8.23
C ALA A 85 3.30 11.30 -7.41
N LYS A 86 4.21 12.08 -8.00
CA LYS A 86 4.76 13.28 -7.35
C LYS A 86 3.69 14.35 -7.11
N ILE A 87 2.91 14.68 -8.13
CA ILE A 87 1.86 15.70 -8.04
C ILE A 87 0.81 15.30 -7.01
N ALA A 88 0.36 14.04 -7.04
CA ALA A 88 -0.59 13.54 -6.05
C ALA A 88 -0.03 13.63 -4.61
N TRP A 89 1.26 13.32 -4.43
CA TRP A 89 1.92 13.47 -3.14
C TRP A 89 2.06 14.93 -2.69
N GLU A 90 2.40 15.85 -3.60
CA GLU A 90 2.49 17.28 -3.31
C GLU A 90 1.14 17.85 -2.88
N VAL A 91 0.07 17.52 -3.60
CA VAL A 91 -1.30 17.93 -3.27
C VAL A 91 -1.73 17.37 -1.91
N LEU A 92 -1.53 16.06 -1.69
CA LEU A 92 -1.90 15.42 -0.43
C LEU A 92 -1.07 15.95 0.75
N SER A 93 0.21 16.27 0.52
CA SER A 93 1.08 16.87 1.53
C SER A 93 0.61 18.26 1.92
N CYS A 94 0.21 19.07 0.94
CA CYS A 94 -0.35 20.39 1.16
C CYS A 94 -1.65 20.31 1.96
N TYR A 95 -2.56 19.40 1.58
CA TYR A 95 -3.80 19.13 2.30
C TYR A 95 -3.57 18.85 3.80
N TYR A 96 -2.68 17.91 4.13
CA TYR A 96 -2.42 17.56 5.52
C TYR A 96 -1.77 18.69 6.32
N LYS A 97 -0.77 19.37 5.74
CA LYS A 97 -0.11 20.50 6.40
C LYS A 97 -1.08 21.65 6.70
N ASN A 98 -1.99 21.94 5.78
CA ASN A 98 -3.03 22.96 5.98
C ASN A 98 -4.05 22.53 7.04
N SER A 99 -4.43 21.25 7.07
CA SER A 99 -5.45 20.74 8.01
C SER A 99 -5.03 20.76 9.47
N VAL A 100 -3.74 20.63 9.78
CA VAL A 100 -3.22 20.55 11.15
C VAL A 100 -2.62 21.89 11.64
N SER A 101 -2.27 22.80 10.72
CA SER A 101 -1.74 24.13 11.01
C SER A 101 -0.58 24.16 12.04
N LYS A 102 0.33 23.16 11.95
CA LYS A 102 1.55 23.08 12.75
C LYS A 102 2.80 23.15 11.87
N GLU A 103 3.66 24.12 12.16
CA GLU A 103 4.96 24.24 11.51
C GLU A 103 5.90 23.09 11.90
N GLY A 104 6.90 22.82 11.05
CA GLY A 104 7.87 21.75 11.29
C GLY A 104 7.30 20.33 11.19
N THR A 105 6.09 20.17 10.64
CA THR A 105 5.43 18.86 10.50
C THR A 105 5.52 18.31 9.08
N THR A 106 5.51 16.97 8.97
CA THR A 106 5.64 16.24 7.71
C THR A 106 4.62 15.10 7.64
N PRO A 107 3.78 15.02 6.60
CA PRO A 107 2.91 13.87 6.36
C PRO A 107 3.72 12.65 5.90
N ALA A 108 3.12 11.45 5.95
CA ALA A 108 3.74 10.22 5.47
C ALA A 108 2.75 9.37 4.66
N ALA A 109 3.23 8.74 3.58
CA ALA A 109 2.41 7.81 2.79
C ALA A 109 3.24 6.81 1.98
N ILE A 110 2.60 5.70 1.62
CA ILE A 110 3.05 4.74 0.61
C ILE A 110 2.20 4.95 -0.65
N CYS A 111 2.83 5.30 -1.77
CA CYS A 111 2.16 5.49 -3.07
C CYS A 111 2.46 4.33 -4.02
N SER A 112 1.41 3.68 -4.51
CA SER A 112 1.48 2.58 -5.49
C SER A 112 0.81 2.98 -6.80
N ILE A 113 1.53 2.85 -7.91
CA ILE A 113 1.02 3.12 -9.26
C ILE A 113 0.42 1.84 -9.83
N GLN A 114 -0.84 1.89 -10.28
CA GLN A 114 -1.48 0.83 -11.03
C GLN A 114 -1.85 1.32 -12.43
N THR A 115 -1.61 0.49 -13.44
CA THR A 115 -1.78 0.88 -14.86
C THR A 115 -2.95 0.18 -15.55
N PHE A 116 -3.56 -0.79 -14.89
CA PHE A 116 -4.66 -1.59 -15.42
C PHE A 116 -5.76 -1.72 -14.38
N GLY A 117 -7.01 -1.73 -14.83
CA GLY A 117 -8.14 -2.12 -13.98
C GLY A 117 -8.38 -3.64 -14.03
N ASP A 118 -9.43 -4.10 -13.34
CA ASP A 118 -9.76 -5.52 -13.19
C ASP A 118 -9.94 -6.25 -14.54
N MET A 119 -10.48 -5.55 -15.54
CA MET A 119 -10.68 -6.07 -16.90
C MET A 119 -9.44 -5.93 -17.80
N LEU A 120 -8.26 -5.68 -17.22
CA LEU A 120 -6.98 -5.46 -17.93
C LEU A 120 -6.99 -4.31 -18.94
N GLY A 121 -8.02 -3.46 -18.91
CA GLY A 121 -8.05 -2.21 -19.68
C GLY A 121 -7.06 -1.21 -19.11
N PHE A 122 -6.39 -0.45 -19.99
CA PHE A 122 -5.44 0.56 -19.55
C PHE A 122 -6.14 1.65 -18.74
N ASN A 123 -5.79 1.72 -17.46
CA ASN A 123 -6.40 2.58 -16.46
C ASN A 123 -5.32 3.01 -15.46
N PRO A 124 -4.51 4.03 -15.77
CA PRO A 124 -3.52 4.55 -14.84
C PRO A 124 -4.22 5.24 -13.66
N HIS A 125 -3.92 4.78 -12.45
CA HIS A 125 -4.42 5.33 -11.20
C HIS A 125 -3.41 5.08 -10.07
N LEU A 126 -3.54 5.84 -8.98
CA LEU A 126 -2.71 5.68 -7.80
C LEU A 126 -3.55 5.12 -6.65
N HIS A 127 -2.95 4.23 -5.87
CA HIS A 127 -3.41 3.89 -4.52
C HIS A 127 -2.40 4.44 -3.53
N ILE A 128 -2.85 5.27 -2.60
CA ILE A 128 -1.99 5.90 -1.60
C ILE A 128 -2.50 5.54 -0.21
N LEU A 129 -1.68 4.85 0.57
CA LEU A 129 -1.93 4.63 2.00
C LEU A 129 -1.19 5.71 2.77
N ALA A 130 -1.91 6.68 3.32
CA ALA A 130 -1.33 7.79 4.06
C ALA A 130 -1.60 7.65 5.56
N ALA A 131 -0.66 8.04 6.40
CA ALA A 131 -0.98 8.35 7.79
C ALA A 131 -1.95 9.55 7.80
N ASP A 132 -3.05 9.46 8.53
CA ASP A 132 -4.15 10.44 8.48
C ASP A 132 -3.85 11.69 9.31
N GLY A 133 -2.78 12.39 8.94
CA GLY A 133 -2.22 13.49 9.72
C GLY A 133 -0.77 13.81 9.36
N VAL A 134 -0.06 14.43 10.30
CA VAL A 134 1.34 14.85 10.14
C VAL A 134 2.19 14.49 11.35
N PHE A 135 3.48 14.25 11.14
CA PHE A 135 4.46 13.99 12.18
C PHE A 135 5.32 15.22 12.45
N GLY A 136 5.60 15.54 13.71
CA GLY A 136 6.56 16.57 14.09
C GLY A 136 7.04 16.39 15.52
N ASN A 137 8.35 16.55 15.78
CA ASN A 137 8.98 16.32 17.08
C ASN A 137 8.62 14.96 17.71
N SER A 138 8.61 13.90 16.89
CA SER A 138 8.22 12.53 17.28
C SER A 138 6.77 12.37 17.73
N ILE A 139 5.92 13.39 17.56
CA ILE A 139 4.50 13.37 17.86
C ILE A 139 3.71 13.26 16.55
N PHE A 140 2.65 12.47 16.56
CA PHE A 140 1.66 12.42 15.49
C PHE A 140 0.50 13.36 15.80
N TYR A 141 0.12 14.16 14.81
CA TYR A 141 -1.04 15.06 14.87
C TYR A 141 -2.05 14.60 13.81
N ALA A 142 -3.17 14.06 14.28
CA ALA A 142 -4.25 13.63 13.39
C ALA A 142 -4.85 14.82 12.63
N SER A 143 -5.23 14.60 11.37
CA SER A 143 -5.99 15.58 10.61
C SER A 143 -7.39 15.69 11.20
N ALA A 144 -7.84 16.91 11.52
CA ALA A 144 -9.19 17.17 12.02
C ALA A 144 -10.26 17.09 10.93
N ALA A 145 -9.90 16.69 9.71
CA ALA A 145 -10.81 16.68 8.57
C ALA A 145 -11.85 15.55 8.68
N ASP A 146 -13.01 15.94 9.23
CA ASP A 146 -14.37 15.44 9.02
C ASP A 146 -14.50 14.26 8.03
N SER A 147 -14.97 13.14 8.59
CA SER A 147 -16.14 12.38 8.10
C SER A 147 -16.46 12.40 6.60
N PHE A 148 -15.53 11.99 5.74
CA PHE A 148 -15.93 11.53 4.41
C PHE A 148 -16.62 10.14 4.45
N ASP A 149 -16.66 9.49 5.63
CA ASP A 149 -17.25 8.16 5.89
C ASP A 149 -17.99 8.07 7.26
N ASP A 150 -18.67 9.11 7.74
CA ASP A 150 -19.59 8.94 8.90
C ASP A 150 -20.93 8.33 8.48
N TYR A 151 -20.85 7.11 7.93
CA TYR A 151 -21.94 6.14 7.98
C TYR A 151 -21.48 4.96 8.84
N GLY A 152 -21.27 5.24 10.13
CA GLY A 152 -21.36 4.23 11.19
C GLY A 152 -20.07 3.50 11.55
N ARG A 153 -19.27 4.12 12.43
CA ARG A 153 -18.70 3.47 13.62
C ARG A 153 -17.93 4.49 14.45
N ASN A 154 -18.66 5.22 15.29
CA ASN A 154 -18.09 5.66 16.56
C ASN A 154 -17.86 4.41 17.41
N ASP A 155 -16.60 4.10 17.70
CA ASP A 155 -16.12 3.47 18.94
C ASP A 155 -14.67 3.02 18.75
N TYR A 156 -13.73 3.94 18.98
CA TYR A 156 -12.41 3.56 19.49
C TYR A 156 -12.04 4.50 20.62
N MET A 157 -12.51 4.12 21.81
CA MET A 157 -11.98 4.54 23.09
C MET A 157 -10.47 4.25 23.18
N ASP A 158 -9.79 5.14 23.90
CA ASP A 158 -8.49 4.97 24.59
C ASP A 158 -7.78 3.62 24.43
N CYS A 159 -6.67 3.63 23.68
CA CYS A 159 -5.60 2.67 23.86
C CYS A 159 -4.36 3.44 24.31
N GLY A 160 -4.20 3.51 25.64
CA GLY A 160 -3.02 4.06 26.29
C GLY A 160 -1.74 3.37 25.83
N TYR A 161 -0.67 4.17 25.87
CA TYR A 161 0.71 3.72 25.81
C TYR A 161 0.99 2.73 26.96
N GLU A 162 1.45 1.52 26.63
CA GLU A 162 2.46 0.81 27.43
C GLU A 162 3.40 0.06 26.47
N ASP A 163 4.70 0.16 26.81
CA ASP A 163 5.87 -0.37 26.13
C ASP A 163 5.82 -1.88 25.87
N PHE A 164 6.43 -2.34 24.75
CA PHE A 164 7.40 -3.46 24.66
C PHE A 164 8.04 -3.50 23.26
#